data_AF-A0A0J6B6P5-F1
#
_entry.id   AF-A0A0J6B6P5-F1
#
_cell.length_a   1.000
_cell.length_b   1.000
_cell.length_c   1.000
_cell.angle_alpha   90.00
_cell.angle_beta   90.00
_cell.angle_gamma   90.00
#
_symmetry.space_group_name_H-M   'P 1'
#
loop_
_entity.id
_entity.type
_entity.pdbx_description
1 polymer ?
#
loop_
_entity_poly.entity_id
_entity_poly.type
_entity_poly.pdbx_seq_one_letter_code
_entity_poly.pdbx_strand_id
1 'polypeptide(L)'
;MTSSSPPGHPTPLDPEQQQRLRQALEQIEALAVELDGEPAALLALLRQVEQLHRTIQDGPFRNSLPANRNALFDLLQTMESSGGWPYIPRLQLRTFMDLLQREPPDDEQALAA
;
A
#
# COMPACT_ATOMS: atom_id res chain seq x y z
N MET A 1 -10.58 8.83 -32.83
CA MET A 1 -10.79 10.00 -31.95
C MET A 1 -9.74 9.92 -30.85
N THR A 2 -8.62 10.61 -31.02
CA THR A 2 -7.53 10.61 -30.03
C THR A 2 -7.85 11.68 -28.99
N SER A 3 -8.38 11.28 -27.83
CA SER A 3 -8.47 12.16 -26.67
C SER A 3 -7.06 12.50 -26.22
N SER A 4 -6.62 13.72 -26.52
CA SER A 4 -5.42 14.30 -25.92
C SER A 4 -5.82 14.78 -24.52
N SER A 5 -5.50 14.00 -23.48
CA SER A 5 -5.66 14.45 -22.10
C SER A 5 -4.75 15.67 -21.83
N PRO A 6 -5.22 16.66 -21.07
CA PRO A 6 -4.40 17.79 -20.65
C PRO A 6 -3.24 17.33 -19.75
N PRO A 7 -2.09 18.04 -19.77
CA PRO A 7 -0.96 17.72 -18.89
C PRO A 7 -1.41 17.81 -17.42
N GLY A 8 -1.11 16.77 -16.64
CA GLY A 8 -1.37 16.74 -15.20
C GLY A 8 -2.58 15.92 -14.74
N HIS A 9 -3.45 15.46 -15.64
CA HIS A 9 -4.57 14.60 -15.24
C HIS A 9 -4.16 13.11 -15.23
N PRO A 10 -4.47 12.36 -14.16
CA PRO A 10 -4.23 10.92 -14.13
C PRO A 10 -5.01 10.27 -15.28
N THR A 11 -4.29 9.62 -16.19
CA THR A 11 -4.93 8.87 -17.27
C THR A 11 -5.44 7.56 -16.69
N PRO A 12 -6.75 7.25 -16.82
CA PRO A 12 -7.27 5.98 -16.36
C PRO A 12 -6.64 4.83 -17.14
N LEU A 13 -6.50 3.68 -16.50
CA LEU A 13 -6.11 2.45 -17.18
C LEU A 13 -7.11 2.14 -18.29
N ASP A 14 -6.62 1.65 -19.44
CA ASP A 14 -7.50 1.18 -20.50
C ASP A 14 -8.25 -0.11 -20.05
N PRO A 15 -9.33 -0.51 -20.73
CA PRO A 15 -10.15 -1.65 -20.30
C PRO A 15 -9.38 -2.98 -20.18
N GLU A 16 -8.39 -3.21 -21.02
CA GLU A 16 -7.59 -4.43 -21.02
C GLU A 16 -6.58 -4.43 -19.86
N GLN A 17 -5.91 -3.31 -19.63
CA GLN A 17 -5.05 -3.07 -18.47
C GLN A 17 -5.85 -3.22 -17.17
N GLN A 18 -7.05 -2.64 -17.11
CA GLN A 18 -7.91 -2.71 -15.94
C GLN A 18 -8.38 -4.15 -15.67
N GLN A 19 -8.71 -4.92 -16.71
CA GLN A 19 -9.06 -6.33 -16.54
C GLN A 19 -7.90 -7.17 -16.03
N ARG A 20 -6.69 -6.97 -16.57
CA ARG A 20 -5.48 -7.65 -16.10
C ARG A 20 -5.16 -7.32 -14.65
N LEU A 21 -5.28 -6.04 -14.27
CA LEU A 21 -5.08 -5.61 -12.89
C LEU A 21 -6.11 -6.26 -11.96
N ARG A 22 -7.40 -6.27 -12.33
CA ARG A 22 -8.44 -6.93 -11.53
C ARG A 22 -8.12 -8.40 -11.26
N GLN A 23 -7.74 -9.15 -12.30
CA GLN A 23 -7.39 -10.57 -12.15
C GLN A 23 -6.20 -10.78 -11.21
N ALA A 24 -5.18 -9.93 -11.28
CA ALA A 24 -4.03 -10.01 -10.38
C ALA A 24 -4.43 -9.71 -8.92
N LEU A 25 -5.29 -8.71 -8.71
CA LEU A 25 -5.79 -8.36 -7.37
C LEU A 25 -6.67 -9.47 -6.78
N GLU A 26 -7.59 -10.04 -7.57
CA GLU A 26 -8.43 -11.18 -7.16
C GLU A 26 -7.59 -12.39 -6.72
N GLN A 27 -6.46 -12.65 -7.39
CA GLN A 27 -5.54 -13.71 -6.98
C GLN A 27 -4.83 -13.41 -5.65
N ILE A 28 -4.44 -12.16 -5.41
CA ILE A 28 -3.83 -11.74 -4.15
C ILE A 28 -4.87 -11.82 -3.01
N GLU A 29 -6.11 -11.43 -3.27
CA GLU A 29 -7.22 -11.53 -2.31
C GLU A 29 -7.55 -12.99 -1.98
N ALA A 30 -7.61 -13.87 -2.99
CA ALA A 30 -7.81 -15.30 -2.77
C ALA A 30 -6.69 -15.89 -1.89
N LEU A 31 -5.43 -15.53 -2.16
CA LEU A 31 -4.29 -15.94 -1.33
C LEU A 31 -4.39 -15.40 0.10
N ALA A 32 -4.88 -14.17 0.30
CA ALA A 32 -5.10 -13.64 1.64
C ALA A 32 -6.18 -14.42 2.41
N VAL A 33 -7.25 -14.86 1.72
CA VAL A 33 -8.29 -15.72 2.31
C VAL A 33 -7.74 -17.10 2.67
N GLU A 34 -6.87 -17.68 1.84
CA GLU A 34 -6.21 -18.97 2.15
C GLU A 34 -5.31 -18.91 3.38
N LEU A 35 -4.71 -17.73 3.65
CA LEU A 35 -3.82 -17.49 4.78
C LEU A 35 -4.56 -16.91 6.01
N ASP A 36 -5.90 -16.90 6.01
CA ASP A 36 -6.67 -16.40 7.14
C ASP A 36 -6.35 -17.19 8.42
N GLY A 37 -6.23 -16.47 9.53
CA GLY A 37 -5.79 -17.05 10.79
C GLY A 37 -4.28 -17.32 10.91
N GLU A 38 -3.46 -17.01 9.90
CA GLU A 38 -1.99 -17.17 9.90
C GLU A 38 -1.26 -15.81 9.82
N PRO A 39 -1.13 -15.07 10.95
CA PRO A 39 -0.60 -13.70 10.97
C PRO A 39 0.79 -13.53 10.35
N ALA A 40 1.68 -14.52 10.55
CA ALA A 40 3.03 -14.47 10.00
C ALA A 40 3.04 -14.61 8.46
N ALA A 41 2.16 -15.45 7.91
CA ALA A 41 2.05 -15.65 6.48
C ALA A 41 1.37 -14.45 5.80
N LEU A 42 0.32 -13.89 6.42
CA LEU A 42 -0.30 -12.65 5.99
C LEU A 42 0.70 -11.47 6.00
N LEU A 43 1.55 -11.38 7.02
CA LEU A 43 2.63 -10.39 7.04
C LEU A 43 3.64 -10.58 5.91
N ALA A 44 3.97 -11.84 5.56
CA ALA A 44 4.83 -12.12 4.41
C ALA A 44 4.19 -11.66 3.10
N LEU A 45 2.89 -11.92 2.89
CA LEU A 45 2.12 -11.44 1.74
C LEU A 45 2.12 -9.91 1.65
N LEU A 46 1.79 -9.22 2.75
CA LEU A 46 1.75 -7.77 2.83
C LEU A 46 3.11 -7.13 2.48
N ARG A 47 4.23 -7.74 2.92
CA ARG A 47 5.57 -7.27 2.56
C ARG A 47 5.87 -7.39 1.07
N GLN A 48 5.37 -8.42 0.39
CA GLN A 48 5.53 -8.56 -1.06
C GLN A 48 4.71 -7.50 -1.82
N VAL A 49 3.47 -7.24 -1.38
CA VAL A 49 2.62 -6.19 -1.96
C VAL A 49 3.27 -4.81 -1.79
N GLU A 50 3.82 -4.54 -0.60
CA GLU A 50 4.58 -3.31 -0.33
C GLU A 50 5.82 -3.18 -1.22
N GLN A 51 6.58 -4.26 -1.40
CA GLN A 51 7.75 -4.26 -2.28
C GLN A 51 7.37 -3.99 -3.75
N LEU A 52 6.26 -4.56 -4.22
CA LEU A 52 5.72 -4.28 -5.54
C LEU A 52 5.34 -2.80 -5.68
N HIS A 53 4.63 -2.26 -4.69
CA HIS A 53 4.27 -0.86 -4.63
C HIS A 53 5.51 0.05 -4.73
N ARG A 54 6.54 -0.17 -3.90
CA ARG A 54 7.80 0.58 -3.95
C ARG A 54 8.50 0.48 -5.29
N THR A 55 8.52 -0.71 -5.89
CA THR A 55 9.15 -0.94 -7.20
C THR A 55 8.48 -0.10 -8.29
N ILE A 56 7.15 0.00 -8.27
CA ILE A 56 6.39 0.85 -9.19
C ILE A 56 6.68 2.33 -8.91
N GLN A 57 6.68 2.72 -7.63
CA GLN A 57 6.93 4.10 -7.21
C GLN A 57 8.33 4.60 -7.61
N ASP A 58 9.37 3.84 -7.26
CA ASP A 58 10.78 4.22 -7.48
C ASP A 58 11.23 4.05 -8.93
N GLY A 59 10.59 3.16 -9.69
CA GLY A 59 10.89 2.90 -11.09
C GLY A 59 9.98 3.70 -12.03
N PRO A 60 8.97 3.05 -12.66
CA PRO A 60 8.19 3.65 -13.73
C PRO A 60 7.46 4.93 -13.34
N PHE A 61 6.93 5.04 -12.11
CA PHE A 61 6.26 6.26 -11.66
C PHE A 61 7.24 7.43 -11.55
N ARG A 62 8.34 7.28 -10.79
CA ARG A 62 9.38 8.31 -10.65
C ARG A 62 10.00 8.70 -12.00
N ASN A 63 10.25 7.73 -12.88
CA ASN A 63 10.81 7.98 -14.20
C ASN A 63 9.83 8.70 -15.14
N SER A 64 8.52 8.63 -14.86
CA SER A 64 7.48 9.31 -15.62
C SER A 64 7.16 10.71 -15.08
N LEU A 65 7.80 11.15 -13.99
CA LEU A 65 7.55 12.47 -13.42
C LEU A 65 8.02 13.56 -14.39
N PRO A 66 7.24 14.65 -14.54
CA PRO A 66 7.64 15.76 -15.40
C PRO A 66 8.94 16.41 -14.90
N ALA A 67 9.90 16.62 -15.80
CA ALA A 67 11.10 17.40 -15.49
C ALA A 67 10.80 18.91 -15.32
N ASN A 68 9.69 19.39 -15.89
CA ASN A 68 9.23 20.76 -15.74
C ASN A 68 8.53 20.95 -14.38
N ARG A 69 9.02 21.91 -13.60
CA ARG A 69 8.53 22.21 -12.25
C ARG A 69 7.03 22.55 -12.19
N ASN A 70 6.51 23.27 -13.18
CA ASN A 70 5.08 23.65 -13.21
C ASN A 70 4.22 22.41 -13.49
N ALA A 71 4.61 21.59 -14.48
CA ALA A 71 3.90 20.34 -14.77
C ALA A 71 3.96 19.34 -13.61
N LEU A 72 5.07 19.31 -12.87
CA LEU A 72 5.18 18.52 -11.64
C LEU A 72 4.25 19.05 -10.54
N PHE A 73 4.17 20.37 -10.38
CA PHE A 73 3.28 21.00 -9.41
C PHE A 73 1.80 20.71 -9.72
N ASP A 74 1.38 20.84 -10.98
CA ASP A 74 0.02 20.56 -11.41
C ASP A 74 -0.36 19.08 -11.18
N LEU A 75 0.58 18.16 -11.45
CA LEU A 75 0.42 16.73 -11.16
C LEU A 75 0.25 16.49 -9.65
N LEU A 76 1.10 17.08 -8.81
CA LEU A 76 1.05 16.91 -7.35
C LEU A 76 -0.25 17.48 -6.76
N GLN A 77 -0.69 18.65 -7.22
CA GLN A 77 -1.95 19.25 -6.79
C GLN A 77 -3.16 18.39 -7.19
N THR A 78 -3.12 17.78 -8.36
CA THR A 78 -4.15 16.83 -8.81
C THR A 78 -4.18 15.58 -7.95
N MET A 79 -3.02 15.01 -7.63
CA MET A 79 -2.88 13.83 -6.77
C MET A 79 -3.33 14.10 -5.32
N GLU A 80 -3.05 15.29 -4.79
CA GLU A 80 -3.52 15.72 -3.46
C GLU A 80 -5.05 15.85 -3.43
N SER A 81 -5.64 16.44 -4.47
CA SER A 81 -7.09 16.69 -4.57
C SER A 81 -7.91 15.40 -4.77
N SER A 82 -7.34 14.38 -5.42
CA SER A 82 -8.00 13.08 -5.62
C SER A 82 -7.96 12.14 -4.41
N GLY A 83 -7.31 12.56 -3.31
CA GLY A 83 -7.27 11.79 -2.07
C GLY A 83 -6.21 10.68 -2.06
N GLY A 84 -4.95 11.08 -2.00
CA GLY A 84 -3.93 10.35 -1.25
C GLY A 84 -2.77 9.77 -2.06
N TRP A 85 -1.55 10.17 -1.67
CA TRP A 85 -0.31 9.42 -1.85
C TRP A 85 -0.58 7.91 -1.64
N PRO A 86 0.01 7.00 -2.42
CA PRO A 86 -0.26 5.58 -2.25
C PRO A 86 0.06 5.16 -0.82
N TYR A 87 -1.02 4.96 -0.07
CA TYR A 87 -1.02 4.84 1.38
C TYR A 87 -0.89 3.37 1.70
N ILE A 88 0.27 3.01 2.24
CA ILE A 88 0.55 1.68 2.75
C ILE A 88 -0.25 1.53 4.05
N PRO A 89 -1.17 0.58 4.16
CA PRO A 89 -1.99 0.41 5.35
C PRO A 89 -1.09 0.20 6.58
N ARG A 90 -1.11 1.16 7.51
CA ARG A 90 -0.42 1.10 8.81
C ARG A 90 -1.12 0.11 9.76
N LEU A 91 -1.24 -1.15 9.37
CA LEU A 91 -1.80 -2.19 10.22
C LEU A 91 -0.88 -2.59 11.40
N GLN A 92 0.24 -1.89 11.65
CA GLN A 92 1.29 -2.35 12.57
C GLN A 92 1.80 -1.32 13.59
N LEU A 93 1.17 -0.17 13.77
CA LEU A 93 1.59 0.75 14.84
C LEU A 93 0.66 0.70 16.05
N ARG A 94 -0.67 0.74 15.87
CA ARG A 94 -1.60 0.72 17.02
C ARG A 94 -1.68 -0.66 17.68
N THR A 95 -1.87 -1.72 16.90
CA THR A 95 -1.92 -3.09 17.42
C THR A 95 -0.60 -3.54 18.06
N PHE A 96 0.54 -3.02 17.58
CA PHE A 96 1.86 -3.24 18.19
C PHE A 96 2.04 -2.44 19.49
N MET A 97 1.55 -1.20 19.54
CA MET A 97 1.52 -0.41 20.79
C MET A 97 0.64 -1.05 21.87
N ASP A 98 -0.50 -1.62 21.51
CA ASP A 98 -1.41 -2.29 22.46
C ASP A 98 -0.79 -3.57 23.05
N LEU A 99 0.06 -4.27 22.28
CA LEU A 99 0.81 -5.44 22.75
C LEU A 99 1.98 -5.08 23.66
N LEU A 100 2.62 -3.91 23.46
CA LEU A 100 3.69 -3.41 24.32
C LEU A 100 3.17 -2.82 25.65
N GLN A 101 1.89 -2.45 25.72
CA GLN A 101 1.23 -1.95 26.95
C GLN A 101 0.66 -3.06 27.83
N ARG A 102 0.67 -4.32 27.37
CA ARG A 102 0.41 -5.48 28.22
C ARG A 102 1.71 -5.87 28.93
N GLU A 103 1.92 -5.34 30.14
CA GLU A 103 2.87 -5.93 31.06
C GLU A 103 2.48 -7.40 31.32
N PRO A 104 3.43 -8.35 31.37
CA PRO A 104 3.14 -9.68 31.89
C PRO A 104 2.67 -9.53 33.34
N PRO A 105 1.73 -10.35 33.82
CA PRO A 105 1.36 -10.34 35.23
C PRO A 105 2.62 -10.57 36.06
N ASP A 106 2.85 -9.69 37.05
CA ASP A 106 3.91 -9.86 38.03
C ASP A 106 3.75 -11.23 38.71
N ASP A 107 4.57 -12.19 38.34
CA ASP A 107 4.83 -13.41 39.11
C ASP A 107 5.65 -13.03 40.37
N GLU A 108 5.11 -12.15 41.23
CA GLU A 108 5.66 -11.85 42.55
C GLU A 108 4.72 -12.41 43.63
N GLN A 109 4.60 -13.74 43.70
CA GLN A 109 4.03 -14.38 44.89
C GLN A 109 4.51 -15.81 45.23
N ALA A 110 5.64 -16.31 44.70
CA ALA A 110 6.02 -17.72 44.93
C ALA A 110 7.48 -18.00 45.34
N LEU A 111 8.16 -17.12 46.09
CA LEU A 111 9.41 -17.50 46.76
C LEU A 111 9.63 -16.77 48.10
N ALA A 112 8.68 -16.92 49.01
CA ALA A 112 8.89 -16.72 50.44
C ALA A 112 8.02 -17.72 51.23
N ALA A 113 8.51 -18.97 51.30
CA ALA A 113 8.10 -19.98 52.27
C ALA A 113 9.36 -20.54 52.94
#